data_AF-A0A1A8KBA3-F1
#
_entry.id   AF-A0A1A8KBA3-F1
#
_cell.length_a   1.000
_cell.length_b   1.000
_cell.length_c   1.000
_cell.angle_alpha   90.00
_cell.angle_beta   90.00
_cell.angle_gamma   90.00
#
_symmetry.space_group_name_H-M   'P 1'
#
loop_
_entity.id
_entity.type
_entity.pdbx_description
1 polymer ?
#
loop_
_entity_poly.entity_id
_entity_poly.type
_entity_poly.pdbx_seq_one_letter_code
_entity_poly.pdbx_strand_id
1 'polypeptide(L)'
;PVSLYQWRLINGSISSNIEIRDNVLLFKGPVTYDLQGSYVCDATNSIGTRSASVEIGILEKPLPQIATGDVISVIALLLAAGVLMGITVT
;
A
#
# COMPACT_ATOMS: atom_id res chain seq x y z
N PRO A 1 20.65 16.16 -22.42
CA PRO A 1 19.54 15.23 -22.05
C PRO A 1 20.10 14.11 -21.18
N VAL A 2 19.29 13.44 -20.36
CA VAL A 2 19.74 12.24 -19.64
C VAL A 2 19.94 11.11 -20.65
N SER A 3 21.05 10.40 -20.54
CA SER A 3 21.43 9.29 -21.44
C SER A 3 21.38 7.92 -20.76
N LEU A 4 21.38 7.89 -19.42
CA LEU A 4 21.35 6.64 -18.65
C LEU A 4 20.64 6.85 -17.32
N TYR A 5 19.80 5.88 -16.96
CA TYR A 5 19.19 5.74 -15.64
C TYR A 5 19.64 4.41 -15.04
N GLN A 6 20.09 4.43 -13.79
CA GLN A 6 20.46 3.23 -13.05
C GLN A 6 19.75 3.24 -11.70
N TRP A 7 19.03 2.16 -11.41
CA TRP A 7 18.39 1.96 -10.12
C TRP A 7 19.21 1.04 -9.23
N ARG A 8 19.24 1.33 -7.93
CA ARG A 8 19.88 0.48 -6.92
C ARG A 8 19.14 0.55 -5.59
N LEU A 9 19.24 -0.52 -4.81
CA LEU A 9 18.77 -0.59 -3.43
C LEU A 9 19.94 -0.27 -2.48
N ILE A 10 19.73 0.57 -1.48
CA ILE A 10 20.77 0.85 -0.46
C ILE A 10 20.96 -0.40 0.40
N ASN A 11 22.21 -0.83 0.58
CA ASN A 11 22.61 -1.98 1.41
C ASN A 11 21.92 -3.31 1.03
N GLY A 12 21.53 -3.46 -0.24
CA GLY A 12 20.88 -4.67 -0.73
C GLY A 12 20.98 -4.78 -2.24
N SER A 13 20.32 -5.80 -2.79
CA SER A 13 20.16 -6.00 -4.22
C SER A 13 18.71 -5.84 -4.61
N ILE A 14 18.47 -5.39 -5.84
CA ILE A 14 17.13 -5.35 -6.40
C ILE A 14 16.65 -6.79 -6.59
N SER A 15 15.50 -7.11 -5.99
CA SER A 15 14.88 -8.44 -6.06
C SER A 15 14.44 -8.79 -7.48
N SER A 16 14.40 -10.08 -7.81
CA SER A 16 13.93 -10.57 -9.12
C SER A 16 12.46 -10.25 -9.41
N ASN A 17 11.68 -9.92 -8.37
CA ASN A 17 10.29 -9.46 -8.49
C ASN A 17 10.20 -7.98 -8.93
N ILE A 18 11.32 -7.32 -9.17
CA ILE A 18 11.37 -5.93 -9.64
C ILE A 18 12.02 -5.90 -11.02
N GLU A 19 11.33 -5.30 -11.99
CA GLU A 19 11.87 -5.01 -13.33
C GLU A 19 12.26 -3.53 -13.41
N ILE A 20 13.45 -3.24 -13.95
CA ILE A 20 13.82 -1.89 -14.35
C ILE A 20 13.52 -1.74 -15.84
N ARG A 21 12.68 -0.77 -16.18
CA ARG A 21 12.36 -0.38 -17.57
C ARG A 21 12.72 1.09 -17.76
N ASP A 22 13.88 1.33 -18.37
CA ASP A 22 14.45 2.67 -18.56
C ASP A 22 14.55 3.44 -17.22
N ASN A 23 13.78 4.51 -17.07
CA ASN A 23 13.72 5.34 -15.88
C ASN A 23 12.69 4.86 -14.84
N VAL A 24 12.02 3.73 -15.05
CA VAL A 24 10.94 3.21 -14.20
C VAL A 24 11.39 1.96 -13.44
N LEU A 25 11.16 1.96 -12.13
CA LEU A 25 11.28 0.78 -11.26
C LEU A 25 9.89 0.15 -11.09
N LEU A 26 9.69 -1.06 -11.62
CA LEU A 26 8.40 -1.74 -11.67
C LEU A 26 8.37 -2.98 -10.79
N PHE A 27 7.49 -2.98 -9.79
CA PHE A 27 7.24 -4.14 -8.94
C PHE A 27 6.32 -5.13 -9.69
N LYS A 28 6.84 -6.30 -10.04
CA LYS A 28 6.14 -7.38 -10.74
C LYS A 28 5.76 -8.49 -9.77
N GLY A 29 4.47 -8.67 -9.57
CA GLY A 29 3.92 -9.72 -8.71
C GLY A 29 3.54 -9.21 -7.31
N PRO A 30 3.33 -10.13 -6.35
CA PRO A 30 2.95 -9.77 -5.00
C PRO A 30 4.02 -8.90 -4.33
N VAL A 31 3.56 -7.84 -3.66
CA VAL A 31 4.44 -6.98 -2.86
C VAL A 31 4.56 -7.57 -1.47
N THR A 32 5.78 -7.87 -1.06
CA THR A 32 6.13 -8.50 0.22
C THR A 32 7.06 -7.59 1.03
N TYR A 33 7.16 -7.81 2.33
CA TYR A 33 7.91 -6.94 3.24
C TYR A 33 9.41 -6.84 2.93
N ASP A 34 10.00 -7.86 2.30
CA ASP A 34 11.40 -7.86 1.85
C ASP A 34 11.68 -6.86 0.72
N LEU A 35 10.65 -6.30 0.08
CA LEU A 35 10.79 -5.25 -0.92
C LEU A 35 10.87 -3.84 -0.30
N GLN A 36 10.72 -3.71 1.01
CA GLN A 36 10.93 -2.45 1.74
C GLN A 36 12.40 -2.00 1.63
N GLY A 37 12.61 -0.70 1.52
CA GLY A 37 13.94 -0.12 1.62
C GLY A 37 14.08 1.22 0.92
N SER A 38 15.32 1.71 0.86
CA SER A 38 15.66 2.99 0.25
C SER A 38 16.23 2.75 -1.16
N TYR A 39 15.47 3.17 -2.17
CA TYR A 39 15.83 3.00 -3.57
C TYR A 39 16.42 4.28 -4.12
N VAL A 40 17.51 4.17 -4.89
CA VAL A 40 18.21 5.30 -5.48
C VAL A 40 18.20 5.18 -7.00
N CYS A 41 17.88 6.29 -7.67
CA CYS A 41 18.05 6.44 -9.11
C CYS A 41 19.24 7.35 -9.38
N ASP A 42 20.25 6.83 -10.06
CA ASP A 42 21.38 7.56 -10.59
C ASP A 42 21.10 7.92 -12.06
N ALA A 43 20.96 9.21 -12.35
CA ALA A 43 20.72 9.75 -13.69
C ALA A 43 22.00 10.41 -14.22
N THR A 44 22.46 9.96 -15.39
CA THR A 44 23.72 10.41 -15.99
C THR A 44 23.48 11.08 -17.34
N ASN A 45 24.15 12.21 -17.56
CA ASN A 45 24.25 12.88 -18.87
C ASN A 45 25.73 13.18 -19.19
N SER A 46 25.98 13.90 -20.28
CA SER A 46 27.34 14.25 -20.72
C SER A 46 28.13 15.17 -19.77
N ILE A 47 27.46 15.81 -18.80
CA ILE A 47 28.07 16.71 -17.81
C ILE A 47 28.40 15.95 -16.52
N GLY A 48 27.56 14.99 -16.12
CA GLY A 48 27.81 14.16 -14.96
C GLY A 48 26.59 13.38 -14.48
N THR A 49 26.69 12.90 -13.24
CA THR A 49 25.68 12.05 -12.58
C THR A 49 25.07 12.76 -11.39
N ARG A 50 23.75 12.64 -11.25
CA ARG A 50 23.00 13.08 -10.06
C ARG A 50 22.12 11.92 -9.57
N SER A 51 21.91 11.90 -8.26
CA SER A 51 21.19 10.82 -7.57
C SER A 51 19.99 11.38 -6.82
N ALA A 52 18.91 10.61 -6.77
CA ALA A 52 17.76 10.86 -5.91
C ALA A 52 17.32 9.56 -5.23
N SER A 53 16.88 9.64 -3.98
CA SER A 53 16.46 8.50 -3.16
C SER A 53 14.99 8.57 -2.77
N VAL A 54 14.35 7.41 -2.67
CA VAL A 54 12.97 7.25 -2.17
C VAL A 54 12.90 6.10 -1.16
N GLU A 55 12.27 6.35 -0.01
CA GLU A 55 11.98 5.34 1.00
C GLU A 55 10.66 4.64 0.64
N ILE A 56 10.69 3.31 0.46
CA ILE A 56 9.50 2.52 0.15
C ILE A 56 9.13 1.68 1.38
N GLY A 57 7.96 1.96 1.97
CA GLY A 57 7.37 1.18 3.04
C GLY A 57 6.24 0.28 2.54
N ILE A 58 6.27 -1.00 2.91
CA ILE A 58 5.18 -1.94 2.62
C ILE A 58 4.31 -2.08 3.88
N LEU A 59 3.01 -1.93 3.70
CA LEU A 59 2.02 -1.98 4.78
C LEU A 59 1.01 -3.10 4.54
N GLU A 60 0.35 -3.54 5.61
CA GLU A 60 -0.77 -4.47 5.49
C GLU A 60 -1.92 -3.87 4.70
N LYS A 61 -2.64 -4.74 3.98
CA LYS A 61 -3.88 -4.34 3.33
C LYS A 61 -4.85 -3.85 4.41
N PRO A 62 -5.48 -2.67 4.23
CA PRO A 62 -6.46 -2.18 5.19
C PRO A 62 -7.59 -3.21 5.33
N LEU A 63 -7.94 -3.52 6.57
CA LEU A 63 -9.12 -4.31 6.86
C LEU A 63 -10.37 -3.52 6.44
N PRO A 64 -11.41 -4.17 5.89
CA PRO A 64 -12.67 -3.50 5.63
C PRO A 64 -13.18 -2.93 6.97
N GLN A 65 -13.32 -1.60 7.02
CA GLN A 65 -14.01 -0.97 8.15
C GLN A 65 -15.47 -1.38 8.06
N ILE A 66 -15.90 -2.26 8.98
CA ILE A 66 -17.32 -2.47 9.22
C ILE A 66 -17.83 -1.14 9.75
N ALA A 67 -18.67 -0.45 8.98
CA ALA A 67 -19.30 0.77 9.45
C ALA A 67 -20.07 0.44 10.73
N THR A 68 -19.66 1.01 11.86
CA THR A 68 -20.31 0.80 13.16
C THR A 68 -21.81 1.11 13.12
N GLY A 69 -22.26 1.90 12.12
CA GLY A 69 -23.66 2.21 11.85
C GLY A 69 -24.53 1.01 11.50
N ASP A 70 -24.01 -0.02 10.83
CA ASP A 70 -24.80 -1.20 10.46
C ASP A 70 -25.16 -2.03 11.70
N VAL A 71 -24.20 -2.18 12.62
CA VAL A 71 -24.40 -2.95 13.85
C VAL A 71 -25.37 -2.24 14.79
N ILE A 72 -25.24 -0.91 14.92
CA ILE A 72 -26.15 -0.09 15.75
C ILE A 72 -27.58 -0.12 15.17
N SER A 73 -27.73 -0.06 13.85
CA SER A 73 -29.04 -0.15 13.18
C SER A 73 -29.74 -1.48 13.45
N VAL A 74 -29.01 -2.60 13.30
CA VAL A 74 -29.56 -3.94 13.58
C VAL A 74 -29.94 -4.10 15.05
N ILE A 75 -29.10 -3.64 15.97
CA ILE A 75 -29.39 -3.70 17.41
C ILE A 75 -30.62 -2.82 17.75
N ALA A 76 -30.71 -1.61 17.22
CA ALA A 76 -31.86 -0.73 17.44
C ALA A 76 -33.17 -1.32 16.90
N LEU A 77 -33.14 -1.93 15.72
CA LEU A 77 -34.28 -2.63 15.12
C LEU A 77 -34.75 -3.82 15.97
N LEU A 78 -33.82 -4.64 16.46
CA LEU A 78 -34.13 -5.79 17.31
C LEU A 78 -34.73 -5.37 18.66
N LEU A 79 -34.17 -4.31 19.28
CA LEU A 79 -34.71 -3.76 20.53
C LEU A 79 -36.12 -3.18 20.32
N ALA A 80 -36.35 -2.43 19.24
CA ALA A 80 -37.66 -1.88 18.93
C ALA A 80 -38.71 -2.98 18.68
N ALA A 81 -38.37 -4.02 17.92
CA ALA A 81 -39.26 -5.15 17.67
C ALA A 81 -39.57 -5.95 18.95
N GLY A 82 -38.58 -6.16 19.82
CA GLY A 82 -38.78 -6.84 21.11
C GLY A 82 -39.70 -6.05 22.06
N VAL A 83 -39.53 -4.72 22.12
CA VAL A 83 -40.41 -3.85 22.92
C VAL A 83 -41.84 -3.87 22.38
N LEU A 84 -42.02 -3.79 21.06
CA LEU A 84 -43.35 -3.84 20.42
C LEU A 84 -44.07 -5.17 20.65
N MET A 85 -43.37 -6.31 20.60
CA MET A 85 -43.98 -7.60 20.92
C MET A 85 -44.33 -7.74 22.40
N GLY A 86 -43.52 -7.18 23.30
CA GLY A 86 -43.77 -7.17 24.74
C GLY A 86 -45.01 -6.36 25.15
N ILE A 87 -45.26 -5.22 24.51
CA ILE A 87 -46.45 -4.39 24.78
C ILE A 87 -47.75 -4.96 24.20
N THR A 88 -47.69 -5.85 23.20
CA THR A 88 -48.88 -6.50 22.62
C THR A 88 -49.35 -7.74 23.39
N VAL A 89 -48.58 -8.21 24.39
CA VAL A 89 -48.83 -9.46 25.13
C VAL A 89 -49.41 -9.23 26.54
N THR A 90 -49.62 -7.97 26.95
CA THR A 90 -50.38 -7.59 28.15
C THR A 90 -51.76 -7.06 27.80
#